data_AF-A0A2S8J499-F1
#
_entry.id   AF-A0A2S8J499-F1
#
_cell.length_a   1.000
_cell.length_b   1.000
_cell.length_c   1.000
_cell.angle_alpha   90.00
_cell.angle_beta   90.00
_cell.angle_gamma   90.00
#
_symmetry.space_group_name_H-M   'P 1'
#
loop_
_entity.id
_entity.type
_entity.pdbx_description
1 polymer ?
#
loop_
_entity_poly.entity_id
_entity_poly.type
_entity_poly.pdbx_seq_one_letter_code
_entity_poly.pdbx_strand_id
1 'polypeptide(L)' 'MSDIAIDIPFPVIVILFGAIYWPATLCVGVVGLYFGATRLRGIWRVVCIVIALLFIVDAGAGIYESLRQGLSTRH' A
#
# COMPACT_ATOMS: atom_id res chain seq x y z
N MET A 1 26.88 -6.67 -22.71
CA MET A 1 25.54 -6.15 -22.36
C MET A 1 25.62 -5.81 -20.88
N SER A 2 25.72 -4.52 -20.51
CA SER A 2 25.90 -4.11 -19.12
C SER A 2 24.54 -4.23 -18.43
N ASP A 3 24.38 -5.23 -17.57
CA ASP A 3 23.24 -5.32 -16.65
C ASP A 3 23.24 -4.05 -15.79
N ILE A 4 22.34 -3.13 -16.10
CA ILE A 4 22.09 -1.95 -15.30
C ILE A 4 21.24 -2.45 -14.11
N ALA A 5 21.93 -3.03 -13.12
CA ALA A 5 21.33 -3.35 -11.84
C ALA A 5 21.04 -2.01 -11.15
N ILE A 6 19.86 -1.45 -11.41
CA ILE A 6 19.34 -0.36 -10.58
C ILE A 6 19.11 -0.99 -9.21
N ASP A 7 20.02 -0.71 -8.28
CA ASP A 7 19.93 -1.11 -6.88
C ASP A 7 18.83 -0.25 -6.23
N ILE A 8 17.58 -0.57 -6.55
CA ILE A 8 16.42 0.12 -5.99
C ILE A 8 16.32 -0.32 -4.53
N PRO A 9 16.43 0.60 -3.56
CA PRO A 9 16.31 0.24 -2.16
C PRO A 9 14.94 -0.40 -1.92
N PHE A 10 14.94 -1.53 -1.19
CA PHE A 10 13.75 -2.30 -0.84
C PHE A 10 12.50 -1.46 -0.49
N PRO A 11 12.57 -0.41 0.37
CA PRO A 11 11.40 0.41 0.67
C PRO A 11 10.79 1.11 -0.54
N VAL A 12 11.60 1.50 -1.53
CA VAL A 12 11.12 2.12 -2.78
C VAL A 12 10.39 1.09 -3.65
N ILE A 13 10.87 -0.16 -3.71
CA ILE A 13 10.19 -1.26 -4.42
C ILE A 13 8.81 -1.50 -3.79
N VAL A 14 8.73 -1.55 -2.46
CA VAL A 14 7.48 -1.78 -1.73
C VAL A 14 6.46 -0.67 -2.03
N ILE A 15 6.89 0.60 -2.00
CA ILE A 15 6.02 1.74 -2.33
C ILE A 15 5.58 1.72 -3.80
N LEU A 16 6.48 1.34 -4.72
CA LEU A 16 6.16 1.27 -6.15
C LEU A 16 5.15 0.15 -6.45
N PHE A 17 5.34 -1.03 -5.85
CA PHE A 17 4.36 -2.11 -5.92
C PHE A 17 3.04 -1.72 -5.25
N GLY A 18 3.10 -1.03 -4.11
CA GLY A 18 1.94 -0.47 -3.42
C GLY A 18 1.14 0.48 -4.31
N ALA A 19 1.82 1.36 -5.04
CA ALA A 19 1.22 2.31 -5.96
C ALA A 19 0.62 1.63 -7.21
N ILE A 20 1.24 0.58 -7.75
CA ILE A 20 0.73 -0.15 -8.94
C ILE A 20 -0.43 -1.07 -8.57
N TYR A 21 -0.32 -1.76 -7.43
CA TYR A 21 -1.30 -2.73 -6.94
C TYR A 21 -2.18 -2.13 -5.84
N TRP A 22 -2.36 -0.81 -5.85
CA TRP A 22 -3.11 -0.05 -4.85
C TRP A 22 -4.51 -0.62 -4.55
N PRO A 23 -5.29 -1.19 -5.51
CA PRO A 23 -6.58 -1.78 -5.19
C PRO A 23 -6.43 -3.03 -4.31
N ALA A 24 -5.38 -3.82 -4.54
CA ALA A 24 -5.11 -5.04 -3.78
C ALA A 24 -4.59 -4.72 -2.38
N THR A 25 -3.70 -3.73 -2.24
CA THR A 25 -3.22 -3.29 -0.92
C THR A 25 -4.36 -2.69 -0.08
N LEU A 26 -5.29 -1.97 -0.70
CA LEU A 26 -6.50 -1.46 -0.03
C LEU A 26 -7.40 -2.60 0.44
N CYS A 27 -7.65 -3.62 -0.39
CA CYS A 27 -8.40 -4.81 0.01
C CYS A 27 -7.77 -5.53 1.20
N VAL A 28 -6.45 -5.74 1.16
CA VAL A 28 -5.71 -6.37 2.27
C VAL A 28 -5.77 -5.52 3.54
N GLY A 29 -5.63 -4.19 3.42
CA GLY A 29 -5.78 -3.25 4.52
C GLY A 29 -7.17 -3.35 5.17
N VAL A 30 -8.25 -3.30 4.38
CA VAL A 30 -9.63 -3.38 4.89
C VAL A 30 -9.91 -4.73 5.57
N VAL A 31 -9.49 -5.84 4.94
CA VAL A 31 -9.66 -7.18 5.51
C VAL A 31 -8.86 -7.34 6.80
N GLY A 32 -7.61 -6.87 6.81
CA GLY A 32 -6.75 -6.88 7.99
C GLY A 32 -7.31 -6.04 9.14
N LEU A 33 -7.91 -4.89 8.82
CA LEU A 33 -8.53 -4.00 9.80
C LEU A 33 -9.80 -4.65 10.38
N TYR A 34 -10.65 -5.24 9.54
CA TYR A 34 -11.83 -5.99 9.98
C TYR A 34 -11.44 -7.18 10.86
N PHE A 35 -10.49 -8.00 10.42
CA PHE A 35 -10.04 -9.17 11.18
C PHE A 35 -9.35 -8.77 12.51
N GLY A 36 -8.48 -7.76 12.46
CA GLY A 36 -7.79 -7.24 13.64
C GLY A 36 -8.75 -6.65 14.67
N ALA A 37 -9.78 -5.92 14.23
CA ALA A 37 -10.77 -5.34 15.11
C ALA A 37 -11.74 -6.38 15.71
N THR A 38 -12.13 -7.40 14.94
CA THR A 38 -13.21 -8.33 15.32
C THR A 38 -12.73 -9.62 15.97
N ARG A 39 -11.57 -10.16 15.59
CA ARG A 39 -11.10 -11.49 16.01
C ARG A 39 -9.90 -11.49 16.93
N LEU A 40 -9.04 -10.47 16.86
CA LEU A 40 -7.84 -10.40 17.69
C LEU A 40 -8.10 -9.69 19.03
N ARG A 41 -7.42 -10.14 20.08
CA ARG A 41 -7.46 -9.55 21.42
C ARG A 41 -6.06 -9.15 21.88
N GLY A 42 -5.98 -8.13 22.74
CA GLY A 42 -4.71 -7.65 23.30
C GLY A 42 -3.80 -7.00 22.26
N ILE A 43 -2.49 -7.12 22.45
CA ILE A 43 -1.44 -6.47 21.63
C ILE A 43 -1.53 -6.86 20.15
N TRP A 44 -1.90 -8.09 19.84
CA TRP A 44 -2.04 -8.57 18.45
C TRP A 44 -3.08 -7.79 17.65
N ARG A 45 -4.16 -7.32 18.30
CA ARG A 45 -5.13 -6.43 17.64
C ARG A 45 -4.50 -5.10 17.26
N VAL A 46 -3.69 -4.51 18.14
CA VAL A 46 -3.03 -3.22 17.88
C VAL A 46 -2.05 -3.37 16.71
N VAL A 47 -1.21 -4.41 16.73
CA VAL A 47 -0.26 -4.68 15.65
C VAL A 47 -0.98 -4.87 14.31
N CYS A 48 -2.06 -5.67 14.26
CA CYS A 48 -2.82 -5.85 13.02
C CYS A 48 -3.49 -4.58 12.53
N ILE A 49 -4.06 -3.76 13.42
CA ILE A 49 -4.68 -2.48 13.02
C ILE A 49 -3.61 -1.53 12.47
N VAL A 50 -2.45 -1.42 13.11
CA VAL A 50 -1.35 -0.57 12.65
C VAL A 50 -0.88 -1.01 11.26
N ILE A 51 -0.65 -2.31 11.05
CA ILE A 51 -0.26 -2.85 9.74
C ILE A 51 -1.34 -2.58 8.68
N ALA A 52 -2.60 -2.81 9.01
CA ALA A 52 -3.72 -2.55 8.11
C ALA A 52 -3.81 -1.07 7.71
N LEU A 53 -3.59 -0.15 8.65
CA LEU A 53 -3.56 1.29 8.38
C LEU A 53 -2.40 1.66 7.45
N LEU A 54 -1.23 1.05 7.59
CA LEU A 54 -0.10 1.27 6.67
C LEU A 54 -0.47 0.88 5.24
N PHE A 55 -1.14 -0.26 5.04
CA PHE A 55 -1.64 -0.67 3.73
C PHE A 55 -2.68 0.30 3.15
N ILE A 56 -3.56 0.87 3.98
CA ILE A 56 -4.55 1.86 3.54
C ILE A 56 -3.88 3.17 3.12
N VAL A 57 -2.89 3.64 3.88
CA VAL A 57 -2.13 4.87 3.55
C VAL A 57 -1.36 4.69 2.24
N ASP A 58 -0.69 3.56 2.07
CA ASP A 58 0.02 3.19 0.85
C ASP A 58 -0.92 3.13 -0.36
N ALA A 59 -2.08 2.48 -0.23
CA ALA A 59 -3.09 2.47 -1.27
C ALA A 59 -3.64 3.87 -1.58
N GLY A 60 -3.82 4.72 -0.57
CA GLY A 60 -4.22 6.11 -0.72
C GLY A 60 -3.23 6.93 -1.57
N ALA A 61 -1.93 6.70 -1.39
CA ALA A 61 -0.90 7.31 -2.23
C ALA A 61 -1.00 6.84 -3.69
N GLY A 62 -1.24 5.55 -3.93
CA GLY A 62 -1.49 5.00 -5.27
C GLY A 62 -2.72 5.60 -5.96
N ILE A 63 -3.81 5.81 -5.22
CA ILE A 63 -5.02 6.50 -5.73
C ILE A 63 -4.71 7.95 -6.10
N TYR A 64 -4.00 8.67 -5.22
CA TYR A 64 -3.65 10.07 -5.44
C TYR A 64 -2.82 10.25 -6.71
N GLU A 65 -1.79 9.43 -6.91
CA GLU A 65 -0.95 9.48 -8.11
C GLU A 65 -1.71 9.07 -9.37
N SER A 66 -2.56 8.04 -9.29
CA SER A 66 -3.42 7.62 -10.41
C SER A 66 -4.37 8.76 -10.84
N LEU A 67 -4.97 9.44 -9.86
CA LEU A 67 -5.87 10.58 -10.10
C LEU A 67 -5.10 11.77 -10.67
N ARG A 68 -3.94 12.08 -10.11
CA ARG A 68 -3.06 13.16 -10.59
C ARG A 68 -2.63 12.94 -12.03
N GLN A 69 -2.20 11.73 -12.39
CA GLN A 69 -1.84 11.36 -13.76
C GLN A 69 -3.05 11.44 -14.71
N GLY A 70 -4.22 10.96 -14.28
CA GLY A 70 -5.46 11.05 -15.06
C GLY A 70 -5.94 12.49 -15.30
N LEU A 71 -5.70 13.40 -14.36
CA LEU A 71 -5.97 14.83 -14.54
C LEU A 71 -4.96 15.49 -15.47
N SER A 72 -3.68 15.14 -15.34
CA SER A 72 -2.59 15.73 -16.14
C SER A 72 -2.61 15.28 -17.61
N THR A 73 -3.26 14.17 -17.93
CA THR A 73 -3.42 13.65 -19.31
C THR A 73 -4.65 14.20 -20.04
N ARG A 74 -5.53 14.91 -19.33
CA ARG A 74 -6.74 15.55 -19.89
C ARG A 74 -6.54 17.02 -20.27
N HIS A 75 -5.37 17.58 -19.98
CA HIS A 75 -5.00 18.98 -20.21
C HIS A 75 -3.97 19.08 -21.33
#